data_AF-A0A069D720-F1
#
_entry.id   AF-A0A069D720-F1
#
_cell.length_a   1.000
_cell.length_b   1.000
_cell.length_c   1.000
_cell.angle_alpha   90.00
_cell.angle_beta   90.00
_cell.angle_gamma   90.00
#
_symmetry.space_group_name_H-M   'P 1'
#
loop_
_entity.id
_entity.type
_entity.pdbx_description
1 polymer ?
#
loop_
_entity_poly.entity_id
_entity_poly.type
_entity_poly.pdbx_seq_one_letter_code
_entity_poly.pdbx_strand_id
1 'polypeptide(L)'
;MISVSEMAVSLNTISKIRGLLNRFRRLSEYYKDCFDNQSKASRKHQENTKLARLYISHFIQVLNLAALRMEIKPAQKNYYGLQPNVHNVPDLISETALMEWGEKIIVGEMKRTSEGGIPIYNPTIAKVKVRYDIFVESNERQKNLQRLTAESLEDVTLMRPQVDELILDAWNQIEDYYKDVPDVDKRLDLCREYGIVYYYRAGEKKD
;
A
#
# COMPACT_ATOMS: atom_id res chain seq x y z
N MET A 1 41.23 -12.51 -20.83
CA MET A 1 40.23 -11.82 -21.67
C MET A 1 39.63 -12.92 -22.53
N ILE A 2 38.44 -13.43 -22.17
CA ILE A 2 37.80 -14.55 -22.88
C ILE A 2 37.46 -14.04 -24.29
N SER A 3 37.90 -14.76 -25.31
CA SER A 3 37.65 -14.43 -26.70
C SER A 3 36.14 -14.39 -26.97
N VAL A 4 35.66 -13.47 -27.80
CA VAL A 4 34.25 -13.40 -28.23
C VAL A 4 33.78 -14.73 -28.89
N SER A 5 34.71 -15.61 -29.28
CA SER A 5 34.44 -16.96 -29.79
C SER A 5 34.25 -18.06 -28.74
N GLU A 6 34.31 -17.75 -27.44
CA GLU A 6 34.24 -18.74 -26.33
C GLU A 6 33.02 -18.53 -25.40
N MET A 7 32.08 -17.65 -25.75
CA MET A 7 30.88 -17.42 -24.93
C MET A 7 29.77 -18.40 -25.26
N ALA A 8 29.24 -19.07 -24.24
CA ALA A 8 28.10 -19.98 -24.37
C ALA A 8 26.79 -19.25 -24.76
N VAL A 9 26.68 -17.95 -24.46
CA VAL A 9 25.52 -17.12 -24.80
C VAL A 9 25.81 -16.24 -26.00
N SER A 10 24.87 -16.20 -26.95
CA SER A 10 24.99 -15.41 -28.17
C SER A 10 25.05 -13.90 -27.90
N LEU A 11 25.80 -13.18 -28.74
CA LEU A 11 25.89 -11.72 -28.68
C LEU A 11 24.52 -11.02 -28.81
N ASN A 12 23.59 -11.62 -29.57
CA ASN A 12 22.22 -11.13 -29.70
C ASN A 12 21.47 -11.19 -28.36
N THR A 13 21.51 -12.34 -27.69
CA THR A 13 20.89 -12.53 -26.37
C THR A 13 21.53 -11.61 -25.32
N ILE A 14 22.85 -11.47 -25.32
CA ILE A 14 23.56 -10.52 -24.43
C ILE A 14 23.10 -9.07 -24.67
N SER A 15 22.96 -8.65 -25.92
CA SER A 15 22.50 -7.30 -26.26
C SER A 15 21.06 -7.06 -25.76
N LYS A 16 20.16 -8.02 -25.99
CA LYS A 16 18.77 -7.97 -25.51
C LYS A 16 18.71 -7.90 -23.99
N ILE A 17 19.47 -8.76 -23.30
CA ILE A 17 19.56 -8.76 -21.83
C ILE A 17 20.03 -7.41 -21.30
N ARG A 18 21.09 -6.83 -21.87
CA ARG A 18 21.61 -5.52 -21.42
C ARG A 18 20.58 -4.40 -21.61
N GLY A 19 19.90 -4.37 -22.74
CA GLY A 19 18.83 -3.39 -23.01
C GLY A 19 17.66 -3.52 -22.03
N LEU A 20 17.21 -4.76 -21.83
CA LEU A 20 16.09 -5.08 -20.95
C LEU A 20 16.41 -4.83 -19.47
N LEU A 21 17.59 -5.25 -19.02
CA LEU A 21 18.05 -5.12 -17.63
C LEU A 21 18.00 -3.67 -17.16
N ASN A 22 18.49 -2.74 -17.99
CA ASN A 22 18.49 -1.31 -17.64
C ASN A 22 17.06 -0.78 -17.44
N ARG A 23 16.10 -1.21 -18.27
CA ARG A 23 14.71 -0.77 -18.15
C ARG A 23 14.02 -1.44 -16.97
N PHE A 24 14.20 -2.76 -16.79
CA PHE A 24 13.61 -3.51 -15.68
C PHE A 24 14.11 -3.04 -14.32
N ARG A 25 15.41 -2.75 -14.21
CA ARG A 25 16.03 -2.20 -13.01
C ARG A 25 15.41 -0.86 -12.63
N ARG A 26 15.25 0.07 -13.58
CA ARG A 26 14.61 1.37 -13.32
C ARG A 26 13.18 1.22 -12.82
N LEU A 27 12.37 0.35 -13.43
CA LEU A 27 11.00 0.09 -12.99
C LEU A 27 10.97 -0.53 -11.59
N SER A 28 11.88 -1.46 -11.31
CA SER A 28 11.98 -2.11 -10.00
C SER A 28 12.42 -1.16 -8.89
N GLU A 29 13.41 -0.29 -9.17
CA GLU A 29 13.85 0.77 -8.25
C GLU A 29 12.72 1.76 -7.99
N TYR A 30 12.01 2.19 -9.03
CA TYR A 30 10.87 3.10 -8.89
C TYR A 30 9.73 2.50 -8.06
N TYR A 31 9.34 1.26 -8.33
CA TYR A 31 8.34 0.55 -7.52
C TYR A 31 8.76 0.47 -6.05
N LYS A 32 10.03 0.16 -5.77
CA LYS A 32 10.56 0.12 -4.41
C LYS A 32 10.44 1.47 -3.71
N ASP A 33 10.78 2.55 -4.40
CA ASP A 33 10.66 3.92 -3.86
C ASP A 33 9.20 4.28 -3.56
N CYS A 34 8.27 3.95 -4.47
CA CYS A 34 6.83 4.13 -4.26
C CYS A 34 6.33 3.38 -3.03
N PHE A 35 6.69 2.10 -2.92
CA PHE A 35 6.31 1.24 -1.81
C PHE A 35 6.85 1.73 -0.45
N ASP A 36 8.12 2.15 -0.42
CA ASP A 36 8.74 2.70 0.80
C ASP A 36 8.06 4.00 1.23
N ASN A 37 7.71 4.86 0.27
CA ASN A 37 6.99 6.10 0.53
C ASN A 37 5.56 5.84 1.05
N GLN A 38 4.83 4.90 0.44
CA GLN A 38 3.51 4.47 0.93
C GLN A 38 3.59 3.93 2.36
N SER A 39 4.59 3.07 2.63
CA SER A 39 4.76 2.43 3.93
C SER A 39 5.08 3.44 5.04
N LYS A 40 5.99 4.39 4.75
CA LYS A 40 6.33 5.48 5.69
C LYS A 40 5.12 6.38 5.98
N ALA A 41 4.35 6.75 4.95
CA ALA A 41 3.17 7.59 5.11
C ALA A 41 2.04 6.88 5.88
N SER A 42 1.88 5.57 5.69
CA SER A 42 0.84 4.75 6.33
C SER A 42 0.87 4.85 7.86
N ARG A 43 2.06 4.82 8.48
CA ARG A 43 2.19 4.96 9.93
C ARG A 43 1.63 6.29 10.43
N LYS A 44 1.94 7.39 9.73
CA LYS A 44 1.44 8.71 10.12
C LYS A 44 -0.07 8.83 9.91
N HIS A 45 -0.57 8.27 8.81
CA HIS A 45 -2.00 8.22 8.53
C HIS A 45 -2.76 7.45 9.64
N GLN A 46 -2.25 6.30 10.08
CA GLN A 46 -2.86 5.53 11.17
C GLN A 46 -2.96 6.32 12.49
N GLU A 47 -1.94 7.14 12.82
CA GLU A 47 -1.99 8.03 13.97
C GLU A 47 -3.09 9.08 13.81
N ASN A 48 -3.18 9.71 12.63
CA ASN A 48 -4.20 10.71 12.34
C ASN A 48 -5.62 10.11 12.42
N THR A 49 -5.83 8.92 11.86
CA THR A 49 -7.10 8.17 11.92
C THR A 49 -7.49 7.86 13.36
N LYS A 50 -6.54 7.39 14.20
CA LYS A 50 -6.79 7.15 15.63
C LYS A 50 -7.20 8.42 16.37
N LEU A 51 -6.52 9.54 16.10
CA LEU A 51 -6.83 10.82 16.74
C LEU A 51 -8.18 11.38 16.28
N ALA A 52 -8.49 11.35 14.98
CA ALA A 52 -9.80 11.77 14.48
C ALA A 52 -10.94 10.94 15.11
N ARG A 53 -10.79 9.61 15.13
CA ARG A 53 -11.74 8.70 15.78
C ARG A 53 -11.95 9.03 17.25
N LEU A 54 -10.87 9.26 17.99
CA LEU A 54 -10.93 9.62 19.41
C LEU A 54 -11.74 10.90 19.62
N TYR A 55 -11.46 11.96 18.86
CA TYR A 55 -12.12 13.26 19.05
C TYR A 55 -13.59 13.24 18.61
N ILE A 56 -13.91 12.57 17.49
CA ILE A 56 -15.28 12.43 17.00
C ILE A 56 -16.11 11.59 17.99
N SER A 57 -15.58 10.43 18.41
CA SER A 57 -16.23 9.58 19.41
C SER A 57 -16.49 10.33 20.72
N HIS A 58 -15.49 11.03 21.24
CA HIS A 58 -15.62 11.79 22.48
C HIS A 58 -16.66 12.92 22.36
N PHE A 59 -16.70 13.64 21.24
CA PHE A 59 -17.72 14.65 21.01
C PHE A 59 -19.13 14.05 21.05
N ILE A 60 -19.35 12.92 20.37
CA ILE A 60 -20.65 12.21 20.36
C ILE A 60 -21.03 11.75 21.77
N GLN A 61 -20.08 11.24 22.55
CA GLN A 61 -20.32 10.84 23.94
C GLN A 61 -20.79 12.02 24.80
N VAL A 62 -20.12 13.18 24.69
CA VAL A 62 -20.50 14.38 25.45
C VAL A 62 -21.87 14.91 25.00
N LEU A 63 -22.14 14.91 23.69
CA LEU A 63 -23.47 15.25 23.16
C LEU A 63 -24.56 14.33 23.74
N ASN A 64 -24.32 13.03 23.77
CA ASN A 64 -25.24 12.05 24.35
C ASN A 64 -25.44 12.27 25.86
N LEU A 65 -24.38 12.57 26.61
CA LEU A 65 -24.47 12.88 28.04
C LEU A 65 -25.24 14.18 28.29
N ALA A 66 -25.02 15.21 27.48
CA ALA A 66 -25.78 16.47 27.56
C ALA A 66 -27.27 16.25 27.25
N ALA A 67 -27.58 15.34 26.31
CA ALA A 67 -28.96 14.95 26.02
C ALA A 67 -29.62 14.20 27.20
N LEU A 68 -28.88 13.26 27.83
CA LEU A 68 -29.36 12.55 29.02
C LEU A 68 -29.61 13.48 30.21
N ARG A 69 -28.79 14.52 30.37
CA ARG A 69 -28.96 15.56 31.41
C ARG A 69 -29.99 16.63 31.04
N MET A 70 -30.63 16.53 29.87
CA MET A 70 -31.60 17.50 29.35
C MET A 70 -31.03 18.92 29.15
N GLU A 71 -29.70 19.06 29.08
CA GLU A 71 -29.00 20.31 28.71
C GLU A 71 -29.19 20.60 27.22
N ILE A 72 -29.26 19.52 26.41
CA ILE A 72 -29.56 19.54 25.00
C ILE A 72 -30.83 18.71 24.80
N LYS A 73 -31.86 19.24 24.13
CA LYS A 73 -33.08 18.46 23.88
C LYS A 73 -32.73 17.25 22.99
N PRO A 74 -33.20 16.03 23.29
CA PRO A 74 -32.89 14.85 22.47
C PRO A 74 -33.20 15.02 20.97
N ALA A 75 -34.25 15.78 20.63
CA ALA A 75 -34.59 16.10 19.24
C ALA A 75 -33.49 16.86 18.47
N GLN A 76 -32.61 17.60 19.17
CA GLN A 76 -31.48 18.29 18.55
C GLN A 76 -30.39 17.33 18.07
N LYS A 77 -30.43 16.06 18.44
CA LYS A 77 -29.53 15.04 17.86
C LYS A 77 -29.78 14.82 16.36
N ASN A 78 -30.96 15.20 15.87
CA ASN A 78 -31.28 15.18 14.44
C ASN A 78 -30.37 16.10 13.60
N TYR A 79 -29.80 17.18 14.15
CA TYR A 79 -28.86 18.03 13.40
C TYR A 79 -27.62 17.25 12.95
N TYR A 80 -27.27 16.18 13.65
CA TYR A 80 -26.10 15.34 13.43
C TYR A 80 -26.45 14.03 12.69
N GLY A 81 -27.71 13.81 12.35
CA GLY A 81 -28.20 12.52 11.85
C GLY A 81 -28.20 11.40 12.92
N LEU A 82 -28.16 11.76 14.21
CA LEU A 82 -28.24 10.82 15.33
C LEU A 82 -29.69 10.68 15.81
N GLN A 83 -30.09 9.46 16.18
CA GLN A 83 -31.43 9.21 16.69
C GLN A 83 -31.60 9.82 18.09
N PRO A 84 -32.71 10.56 18.37
CA PRO A 84 -32.91 11.25 19.65
C PRO A 84 -32.76 10.35 20.88
N ASN A 85 -33.37 9.17 20.86
CA ASN A 85 -33.47 8.27 22.03
C ASN A 85 -32.29 7.28 22.14
N VAL A 86 -31.33 7.30 21.22
CA VAL A 86 -30.20 6.35 21.17
C VAL A 86 -28.91 7.01 21.62
N HIS A 87 -28.32 6.54 22.71
CA HIS A 87 -27.18 7.22 23.36
C HIS A 87 -25.83 6.50 23.20
N ASN A 88 -25.69 5.67 22.17
CA ASN A 88 -24.43 5.05 21.81
C ASN A 88 -23.65 5.91 20.81
N VAL A 89 -22.35 5.63 20.68
CA VAL A 89 -21.53 6.14 19.60
C VAL A 89 -21.77 5.24 18.38
N PRO A 90 -21.99 5.79 17.18
CA PRO A 90 -22.11 5.00 15.96
C PRO A 90 -20.77 4.31 15.64
N ASP A 91 -20.80 3.38 14.69
CA ASP A 91 -19.56 2.74 14.24
C ASP A 91 -18.64 3.75 13.54
N LEU A 92 -17.38 3.79 13.98
CA LEU A 92 -16.30 4.62 13.47
C LEU A 92 -15.07 3.77 13.11
N ILE A 93 -15.22 2.45 12.97
CA ILE A 93 -14.12 1.53 12.69
C ILE A 93 -13.56 1.80 11.29
N SER A 94 -14.41 1.83 10.27
CA SER A 94 -13.98 2.09 8.90
C SER A 94 -13.68 3.58 8.67
N GLU A 95 -12.75 3.86 7.76
CA GLU A 95 -12.42 5.23 7.38
C GLU A 95 -13.56 5.93 6.65
N THR A 96 -14.37 5.19 5.90
CA THR A 96 -15.59 5.72 5.26
C THR A 96 -16.61 6.17 6.29
N ALA A 97 -16.88 5.35 7.31
CA ALA A 97 -17.76 5.74 8.41
C ALA A 97 -17.18 6.91 9.22
N LEU A 98 -15.87 6.92 9.47
CA LEU A 98 -15.20 8.01 10.17
C LEU A 98 -15.29 9.34 9.40
N MET A 99 -15.14 9.31 8.07
CA MET A 99 -15.35 10.47 7.21
C MET A 99 -16.80 10.98 7.31
N GLU A 100 -17.76 10.09 7.07
CA GLU A 100 -19.19 10.43 7.08
C GLU A 100 -19.63 11.02 8.42
N TRP A 101 -19.29 10.38 9.53
CA TRP A 101 -19.65 10.86 10.85
C TRP A 101 -18.89 12.13 11.23
N GLY A 102 -17.62 12.26 10.86
CA GLY A 102 -16.86 13.48 11.10
C GLY A 102 -17.53 14.71 10.47
N GLU A 103 -17.94 14.59 9.21
CA GLU A 103 -18.69 15.64 8.50
C GLU A 103 -20.04 15.94 9.16
N LYS A 104 -20.85 14.91 9.42
CA LYS A 104 -22.15 15.06 10.09
C LYS A 104 -22.02 15.75 11.45
N ILE A 105 -20.98 15.44 12.22
CA ILE A 105 -20.75 16.06 13.53
C ILE A 105 -20.40 17.54 13.41
N ILE A 106 -19.50 17.89 12.49
CA ILE A 106 -19.08 19.27 12.25
C ILE A 106 -20.24 20.12 11.75
N VAL A 107 -20.94 19.67 10.72
CA VAL A 107 -22.09 20.38 10.13
C VAL A 107 -23.23 20.47 11.14
N GLY A 108 -23.52 19.40 11.86
CA GLY A 108 -24.59 19.35 12.86
C GLY A 108 -24.36 20.32 14.01
N GLU A 109 -23.13 20.42 14.55
CA GLU A 109 -22.84 21.36 15.62
C GLU A 109 -22.86 22.81 15.13
N MET A 110 -22.34 23.08 13.92
CA MET A 110 -22.44 24.40 13.31
C MET A 110 -23.90 24.85 13.17
N LYS A 111 -24.79 23.96 12.71
CA LYS A 111 -26.22 24.27 12.58
C LYS A 111 -26.92 24.44 13.93
N ARG A 112 -26.65 23.54 14.90
CA ARG A 112 -27.27 23.64 16.23
C ARG A 112 -26.87 24.95 16.93
N THR A 113 -25.61 25.34 16.82
CA THR A 113 -25.08 26.57 17.43
C THR A 113 -25.53 27.84 16.73
N SER A 114 -25.69 27.83 15.40
CA SER A 114 -26.25 28.97 14.65
C SER A 114 -27.73 29.21 14.98
N GLU A 115 -28.47 28.18 15.37
CA GLU A 115 -29.86 28.26 15.85
C GLU A 115 -29.96 28.56 17.36
N GLY A 116 -28.86 29.02 17.99
CA GLY A 116 -28.84 29.46 19.40
C GLY A 116 -28.53 28.36 20.42
N GLY A 117 -28.14 27.16 19.98
CA GLY A 117 -27.69 26.10 20.87
C GLY A 117 -26.36 26.40 21.56
N ILE A 118 -26.25 26.08 22.85
CA ILE A 118 -25.02 26.29 23.63
C ILE A 118 -23.93 25.30 23.15
N PRO A 119 -22.75 25.75 22.69
CA PRO A 119 -21.70 24.88 22.16
C PRO A 119 -21.18 23.82 23.16
N ILE A 120 -20.71 22.68 22.65
CA ILE A 120 -19.95 21.72 23.45
C ILE A 120 -18.49 22.20 23.58
N TYR A 121 -18.00 22.31 24.82
CA TYR A 121 -16.69 22.91 25.11
C TYR A 121 -15.54 21.90 25.17
N ASN A 122 -15.79 20.61 25.42
CA ASN A 122 -14.72 19.61 25.54
C ASN A 122 -15.13 18.26 24.95
N PRO A 123 -14.60 17.86 23.77
CA PRO A 123 -13.76 18.68 22.90
C PRO A 123 -14.60 19.78 22.23
N THR A 124 -14.00 20.95 22.00
CA THR A 124 -14.65 21.97 21.16
C THR A 124 -14.78 21.46 19.73
N ILE A 125 -15.82 21.91 19.01
CA ILE A 125 -16.01 21.54 17.61
C ILE A 125 -14.83 21.94 16.73
N ALA A 126 -14.17 23.05 17.05
CA ALA A 126 -12.95 23.49 16.36
C ALA A 126 -11.82 22.46 16.49
N LYS A 127 -11.62 21.86 17.68
CA LYS A 127 -10.61 20.80 17.86
C LYS A 127 -10.99 19.53 17.09
N VAL A 128 -12.26 19.16 17.09
CA VAL A 128 -12.76 18.02 16.31
C VAL A 128 -12.50 18.25 14.82
N LYS A 129 -12.86 19.44 14.30
CA LYS A 129 -12.62 19.82 12.90
C LYS A 129 -11.15 19.75 12.52
N VAL A 130 -10.24 20.29 13.33
CA VAL A 130 -8.79 20.23 13.05
C VAL A 130 -8.32 18.77 12.93
N ARG A 131 -8.75 17.87 13.83
CA ARG A 131 -8.35 16.46 13.74
C ARG A 131 -8.98 15.74 12.56
N TYR A 132 -10.23 16.07 12.23
CA TYR A 132 -10.92 15.57 11.07
C TYR A 132 -10.23 15.98 9.77
N ASP A 133 -9.94 17.27 9.58
CA ASP A 133 -9.30 17.80 8.37
C ASP A 133 -7.93 17.15 8.14
N ILE A 134 -7.10 17.02 9.19
CA ILE A 134 -5.80 16.32 9.12
C ILE A 134 -5.98 14.86 8.71
N PHE A 135 -7.00 14.19 9.21
CA PHE A 135 -7.31 12.81 8.82
C PHE A 135 -7.70 12.73 7.35
N VAL A 136 -8.62 13.58 6.88
CA VAL A 136 -9.09 13.61 5.48
C VAL A 136 -7.93 13.85 4.52
N GLU A 137 -7.10 14.88 4.76
CA GLU A 137 -5.92 15.16 3.96
C GLU A 137 -4.96 13.96 3.92
N SER A 138 -4.73 13.33 5.08
CA SER A 138 -3.87 12.15 5.14
C SER A 138 -4.45 10.92 4.44
N ASN A 139 -5.78 10.77 4.42
CA ASN A 139 -6.47 9.69 3.71
C ASN A 139 -6.32 9.85 2.20
N GLU A 140 -6.56 11.06 1.68
CA GLU A 140 -6.37 11.37 0.27
C GLU A 140 -4.92 11.13 -0.17
N ARG A 141 -3.96 11.58 0.63
CA ARG A 141 -2.54 11.31 0.41
C ARG A 141 -2.24 9.81 0.40
N GLN A 142 -2.81 9.05 1.33
CA GLN A 142 -2.59 7.60 1.42
C GLN A 142 -3.15 6.87 0.19
N LYS A 143 -4.36 7.24 -0.27
CA LYS A 143 -4.96 6.68 -1.50
C LYS A 143 -4.12 6.98 -2.74
N ASN A 144 -3.57 8.19 -2.85
CA ASN A 144 -2.69 8.56 -3.95
C ASN A 144 -1.41 7.73 -3.96
N LEU A 145 -0.78 7.51 -2.81
CA LEU A 145 0.42 6.66 -2.70
C LEU A 145 0.14 5.19 -3.02
N GLN A 146 -1.02 4.67 -2.60
CA GLN A 146 -1.47 3.33 -2.95
C GLN A 146 -1.67 3.17 -4.46
N ARG A 147 -2.29 4.16 -5.11
CA ARG A 147 -2.47 4.17 -6.58
C ARG A 147 -1.13 4.13 -7.31
N LEU A 148 -0.19 5.02 -6.95
CA LEU A 148 1.14 5.06 -7.58
C LEU A 148 1.93 3.76 -7.39
N THR A 149 1.81 3.14 -6.21
CA THR A 149 2.46 1.85 -5.93
C THR A 149 1.84 0.72 -6.73
N ALA A 150 0.52 0.72 -6.91
CA ALA A 150 -0.17 -0.25 -7.76
C ALA A 150 0.23 -0.10 -9.25
N GLU A 151 0.26 1.13 -9.75
CA GLU A 151 0.67 1.44 -11.13
C GLU A 151 2.13 1.01 -11.39
N SER A 152 3.06 1.36 -10.49
CA SER A 152 4.46 0.95 -10.63
C SER A 152 4.68 -0.56 -10.50
N LEU A 153 3.86 -1.25 -9.70
CA LEU A 153 3.89 -2.72 -9.62
C LEU A 153 3.39 -3.35 -10.92
N GLU A 154 2.37 -2.79 -11.53
CA GLU A 154 1.83 -3.23 -12.82
C GLU A 154 2.90 -3.12 -13.91
N ASP A 155 3.62 -1.99 -13.99
CA ASP A 155 4.71 -1.80 -14.94
C ASP A 155 5.82 -2.86 -14.80
N VAL A 156 6.23 -3.17 -13.57
CA VAL A 156 7.20 -4.24 -13.30
C VAL A 156 6.64 -5.60 -13.74
N THR A 157 5.37 -5.86 -13.43
CA THR A 157 4.70 -7.14 -13.74
C THR A 157 4.58 -7.37 -15.24
N LEU A 158 4.22 -6.35 -16.01
CA LEU A 158 4.13 -6.41 -17.47
C LEU A 158 5.48 -6.72 -18.13
N MET A 159 6.58 -6.35 -17.48
CA MET A 159 7.92 -6.60 -18.01
C MET A 159 8.47 -7.99 -17.67
N ARG A 160 7.97 -8.64 -16.61
CA ARG A 160 8.46 -9.96 -16.15
C ARG A 160 8.47 -11.04 -17.23
N PRO A 161 7.43 -11.22 -18.05
CA PRO A 161 7.45 -12.27 -19.08
C PRO A 161 8.62 -12.14 -20.06
N GLN A 162 8.98 -10.91 -20.44
CA GLN A 162 10.12 -10.66 -21.33
C GLN A 162 11.47 -10.93 -20.66
N VAL A 163 11.55 -10.67 -19.34
CA VAL A 163 12.73 -11.03 -18.54
C VAL A 163 12.86 -12.55 -18.47
N ASP A 164 11.78 -13.25 -18.14
CA ASP A 164 11.75 -14.69 -17.98
C ASP A 164 12.08 -15.42 -19.29
N GLU A 165 11.56 -14.92 -20.42
CA GLU A 165 11.89 -15.44 -21.76
C GLU A 165 13.39 -15.32 -22.07
N LEU A 166 14.01 -14.18 -21.75
CA LEU A 166 15.44 -13.98 -21.99
C LEU A 166 16.32 -14.79 -21.03
N ILE A 167 15.88 -14.99 -19.79
CA ILE A 167 16.56 -15.88 -18.84
C ILE A 167 16.52 -17.32 -19.37
N LEU A 168 15.35 -17.78 -19.84
CA LEU A 168 15.19 -19.11 -20.41
C LEU A 168 16.01 -19.31 -21.69
N ASP A 169 16.04 -18.32 -22.59
CA ASP A 169 16.87 -18.33 -23.80
C ASP A 169 18.36 -18.45 -23.45
N ALA A 170 18.85 -17.65 -22.50
CA ALA A 170 20.23 -17.73 -22.03
C ALA A 170 20.55 -19.09 -21.38
N TRP A 171 19.65 -19.59 -20.52
CA TRP A 171 19.79 -20.91 -19.90
C TRP A 171 19.95 -22.00 -20.96
N ASN A 172 19.04 -22.04 -21.94
CA ASN A 172 19.04 -23.06 -22.98
C ASN A 172 20.34 -23.02 -23.82
N GLN A 173 20.85 -21.83 -24.13
CA GLN A 173 22.11 -21.69 -24.86
C GLN A 173 23.31 -22.21 -24.05
N ILE A 174 23.34 -21.95 -22.74
CA ILE A 174 24.41 -22.45 -21.85
C ILE A 174 24.38 -23.98 -21.74
N GLU A 175 23.20 -24.56 -21.50
CA GLU A 175 23.03 -26.02 -21.44
C GLU A 175 23.42 -26.69 -22.76
N ASP A 176 22.97 -26.14 -23.90
CA ASP A 176 23.27 -26.70 -25.21
C ASP A 176 24.76 -26.63 -25.55
N TYR A 177 25.44 -25.56 -25.13
CA TYR A 177 26.89 -25.39 -25.35
C TYR A 177 27.74 -26.41 -24.60
N TYR A 178 27.35 -26.78 -23.36
CA TYR A 178 28.09 -27.74 -22.53
C TYR A 178 27.54 -29.17 -22.55
N LYS A 179 26.49 -29.46 -23.33
CA LYS A 179 25.82 -30.78 -23.35
C LYS A 179 26.74 -31.96 -23.66
N ASP A 180 27.75 -31.74 -24.50
CA ASP A 180 28.67 -32.77 -24.98
C ASP A 180 29.90 -32.95 -24.07
N VAL A 181 29.95 -32.25 -22.92
CA VAL A 181 30.98 -32.46 -21.90
C VAL A 181 30.72 -33.80 -21.20
N PRO A 182 31.64 -34.79 -21.29
CA PRO A 182 31.36 -36.16 -20.80
C PRO A 182 31.27 -36.27 -19.28
N ASP A 183 31.96 -35.39 -18.56
CA ASP A 183 31.96 -35.34 -17.10
C ASP A 183 30.81 -34.45 -16.62
N VAL A 184 29.80 -35.07 -16.00
CA VAL A 184 28.58 -34.40 -15.53
C VAL A 184 28.88 -33.35 -14.47
N ASP A 185 29.78 -33.63 -13.53
CA ASP A 185 30.13 -32.68 -12.47
C ASP A 185 30.82 -31.46 -13.08
N LYS A 186 31.74 -31.71 -14.02
CA LYS A 186 32.41 -30.64 -14.77
C LYS A 186 31.45 -29.81 -15.62
N ARG A 187 30.47 -30.44 -16.28
CA ARG A 187 29.42 -29.74 -17.04
C ARG A 187 28.62 -28.81 -16.14
N LEU A 188 28.17 -29.30 -14.99
CA LEU A 188 27.38 -28.51 -14.05
C LEU A 188 28.19 -27.35 -13.46
N ASP A 189 29.48 -27.56 -13.18
CA ASP A 189 30.37 -26.50 -12.72
C ASP A 189 30.51 -25.39 -13.77
N LEU A 190 30.67 -25.75 -15.06
CA LEU A 190 30.73 -24.78 -16.16
C LEU A 190 29.42 -23.97 -16.28
N CYS A 191 28.26 -24.60 -16.14
CA CYS A 191 26.98 -23.89 -16.15
C CYS A 191 26.79 -23.00 -14.91
N ARG A 192 27.28 -23.42 -13.73
CA ARG A 192 27.25 -22.63 -12.48
C ARG A 192 28.08 -21.35 -12.59
N GLU A 193 29.15 -21.33 -13.38
CA GLU A 193 29.93 -20.10 -13.64
C GLU A 193 29.08 -18.99 -14.29
N TYR A 194 28.03 -19.35 -15.04
CA TYR A 194 27.07 -18.41 -15.62
C TYR A 194 25.91 -18.05 -14.66
N GLY A 195 25.93 -18.58 -13.43
CA GLY A 195 24.91 -18.32 -12.41
C GLY A 195 23.72 -19.26 -12.42
N ILE A 196 23.78 -20.37 -13.18
CA ILE A 196 22.74 -21.40 -13.14
C ILE A 196 22.83 -22.17 -11.82
N VAL A 197 21.71 -22.26 -11.11
CA VAL A 197 21.60 -22.99 -9.83
C VAL A 197 20.72 -24.21 -10.03
N TYR A 198 21.29 -25.38 -9.78
CA TYR A 198 20.58 -26.66 -9.85
C TYR A 198 20.08 -27.08 -8.47
N TYR A 199 18.80 -27.45 -8.38
CA TYR A 199 18.23 -28.03 -7.18
C TYR A 199 17.98 -29.52 -7.43
N TYR A 200 18.67 -30.39 -6.68
CA TYR A 200 18.37 -31.82 -6.68
C TYR A 200 17.16 -32.06 -5.78
N ARG A 201 16.09 -32.66 -6.32
CA ARG A 201 14.99 -33.14 -5.48
C ARG A 201 15.38 -34.47 -4.85
N ALA A 202 15.05 -34.64 -3.56
CA ALA A 202 15.27 -35.91 -2.87
C ALA A 202 14.51 -37.04 -3.59
N GLY A 203 15.25 -37.97 -4.20
CA GLY A 203 14.69 -39.11 -4.94
C GLY A 203 14.88 -39.08 -6.46
N GLU A 204 15.44 -38.01 -7.05
CA GLU A 204 15.82 -38.03 -8.47
C GLU A 204 17.04 -38.95 -8.68
N LYS A 205 16.98 -39.78 -9.72
CA LYS A 205 18.13 -40.57 -10.16
C LYS A 205 19.22 -39.60 -10.60
N LYS A 206 20.44 -39.83 -10.11
CA LYS A 206 21.64 -39.22 -10.68
C LYS A 206 21.84 -39.90 -12.04
N ASP A 207 21.65 -39.15 -13.12
CA ASP A 207 22.12 -39.54 -14.44
C ASP A 207 23.64 -39.43 -14.51
#